data_AF-A0A0B4EAX1-F1
#
_entry.id   AF-A0A0B4EAX1-F1
#
_cell.length_a   1.000
_cell.length_b   1.000
_cell.length_c   1.000
_cell.angle_alpha   90.00
_cell.angle_beta   90.00
_cell.angle_gamma   90.00
#
_symmetry.space_group_name_H-M   'P 1'
#
loop_
_entity.id
_entity.type
_entity.pdbx_description
1 polymer ?
#
loop_
_entity_poly.entity_id
_entity_poly.type
_entity_poly.pdbx_seq_one_letter_code
_entity_poly.pdbx_strand_id
1 'polypeptide(L)'
;MIYVVLFIIAILTVSFIIFSIVGIYCKIIKKESKAFLGMVMSLILLFLMMNVRNHLVKNELVKNIKTATMIQKSSNFSKKELVNIHFASEKIRVIGSDIHVVLLPRKDTVYLNQDLRNRNKFWIHYKKYEFLKLTAPIGYIMKE
;
A
#
# COMPACT_ATOMS: atom_id res chain seq x y z
N MET A 1 -1.07 -14.71 5.10
CA MET A 1 0.09 -13.88 5.51
C MET A 1 -0.21 -12.38 5.47
N ILE A 2 -0.63 -11.79 4.34
CA ILE A 2 -0.95 -10.35 4.27
C ILE A 2 -2.03 -9.94 5.28
N TYR A 3 -3.11 -10.71 5.45
CA TYR A 3 -4.14 -10.43 6.45
C TYR A 3 -3.62 -10.48 7.91
N VAL A 4 -2.64 -11.33 8.20
CA VAL A 4 -2.00 -11.37 9.53
C VAL A 4 -1.18 -10.10 9.75
N VAL A 5 -0.44 -9.65 8.73
CA VAL A 5 0.30 -8.38 8.78
C VAL A 5 -0.64 -7.20 8.96
N LEU A 6 -1.79 -7.18 8.28
CA LEU A 6 -2.83 -6.16 8.46
C LEU A 6 -3.40 -6.16 9.88
N PHE A 7 -3.63 -7.35 10.45
CA PHE A 7 -4.09 -7.48 11.83
C PHE A 7 -3.06 -6.94 12.84
N ILE A 8 -1.76 -7.22 12.64
CA ILE A 8 -0.68 -6.67 13.47
C ILE A 8 -0.62 -5.14 13.35
N ILE A 9 -0.74 -4.59 12.14
CA ILE A 9 -0.79 -3.14 11.92
C ILE A 9 -1.96 -2.51 12.69
N ALA A 10 -3.14 -3.15 12.68
CA ALA A 10 -4.30 -2.67 13.42
C ALA A 10 -4.04 -2.64 14.94
N ILE A 11 -3.45 -3.71 15.50
CA ILE A 11 -3.09 -3.77 16.93
C ILE A 11 -2.07 -2.68 17.29
N LEU A 12 -1.02 -2.52 16.47
CA LEU A 12 0.00 -1.48 16.68
C LEU A 12 -0.61 -0.08 16.65
N THR A 13 -1.58 0.15 15.76
CA THR A 13 -2.31 1.43 15.66
C THR A 13 -3.12 1.71 16.93
N VAL A 14 -3.87 0.71 17.41
CA VAL A 14 -4.64 0.83 18.67
C VAL A 14 -3.70 1.06 19.85
N SER A 15 -2.59 0.32 19.92
CA SER A 15 -1.57 0.48 20.96
C SER A 15 -0.97 1.88 20.97
N PHE A 16 -0.63 2.42 19.79
CA PHE A 16 -0.13 3.79 19.64
C PHE A 16 -1.13 4.83 20.17
N ILE A 17 -2.42 4.68 19.85
CA ILE A 17 -3.48 5.57 20.34
C ILE A 17 -3.59 5.49 21.87
N ILE A 18 -3.62 4.29 22.44
CA ILE A 18 -3.72 4.09 23.90
C ILE A 18 -2.52 4.73 24.60
N PHE A 19 -1.29 4.46 24.14
CA PHE A 19 -0.10 5.08 24.74
C PHE A 19 -0.08 6.59 24.60
N SER A 20 -0.59 7.13 23.49
CA SER A 20 -0.74 8.58 23.29
C SER A 20 -1.69 9.19 24.33
N ILE A 21 -2.86 8.58 24.54
CA ILE A 21 -3.85 9.04 25.52
C ILE A 21 -3.27 8.98 26.94
N VAL A 22 -2.63 7.86 27.31
CA VAL A 22 -2.00 7.69 28.63
C VAL A 22 -0.87 8.71 28.82
N GLY A 23 -0.05 8.96 27.80
CA GLY A 23 1.01 9.96 27.84
C GLY A 23 0.48 11.37 28.09
N ILE A 24 -0.59 11.75 27.39
CA ILE A 24 -1.27 13.05 27.58
C ILE A 24 -1.85 13.15 29.00
N TYR A 25 -2.57 12.12 29.45
CA TYR A 25 -3.20 12.08 30.77
C TYR A 25 -2.17 12.21 31.92
N CYS A 26 -1.08 11.45 31.86
CA CYS A 26 -0.01 11.54 32.86
C CYS A 26 0.66 12.93 32.87
N LYS A 27 0.79 13.58 31.71
CA LYS A 27 1.31 14.94 31.61
C LYS A 27 0.39 15.97 32.28
N ILE A 28 -0.93 15.80 32.17
CA ILE A 28 -1.93 16.67 32.82
C ILE A 28 -1.85 16.55 34.35
N ILE A 29 -1.70 15.34 34.88
CA ILE A 29 -1.66 15.06 36.34
C ILE A 29 -0.24 15.23 36.92
N LYS A 30 0.74 15.66 36.10
CA LYS A 30 2.15 15.81 36.50
C LYS A 30 2.75 14.53 37.09
N LYS A 31 2.36 13.37 36.55
CA LYS A 31 2.90 12.06 36.94
C LYS A 31 3.92 11.60 35.92
N GLU A 32 5.04 11.05 36.38
CA GLU A 32 6.02 10.42 35.49
C GLU A 32 5.40 9.22 34.77
N SER A 33 5.69 9.09 33.48
CA SER A 33 5.16 8.03 32.65
C SER A 33 6.15 7.61 31.58
N LYS A 34 6.33 6.30 31.43
CA LYS A 34 7.08 5.68 30.34
C LYS A 34 6.23 5.47 29.08
N ALA A 35 4.97 5.95 29.07
CA ALA A 35 4.06 5.82 27.92
C ALA A 35 4.61 6.46 26.65
N PHE A 36 5.44 7.51 26.76
CA PHE A 36 6.13 8.10 25.62
C PHE A 36 7.02 7.09 24.89
N LEU A 37 7.74 6.24 25.62
CA LEU A 37 8.60 5.22 25.01
C LEU A 37 7.76 4.14 24.32
N GLY A 38 6.64 3.72 24.93
CA GLY A 38 5.68 2.81 24.30
C GLY A 38 5.07 3.37 23.01
N MET A 39 4.75 4.67 23.01
CA MET A 39 4.27 5.39 21.83
C MET A 39 5.33 5.43 20.72
N VAL A 40 6.58 5.77 21.03
CA VAL A 40 7.66 5.81 20.03
C VAL A 40 7.95 4.41 19.47
N MET A 41 8.00 3.39 20.32
CA MET A 41 8.24 2.01 19.88
C MET A 41 7.10 1.48 19.00
N SER A 42 5.84 1.72 19.38
CA SER A 42 4.68 1.32 18.56
C SER A 42 4.68 2.04 17.21
N LEU A 43 5.09 3.31 17.16
CA LEU A 43 5.22 4.06 15.91
C LEU A 43 6.29 3.47 14.98
N ILE A 44 7.48 3.16 15.50
CA ILE A 44 8.57 2.55 14.71
C ILE A 44 8.12 1.20 14.15
N LEU A 45 7.51 0.35 14.99
CA LEU A 45 6.99 -0.95 14.57
C LEU A 45 5.89 -0.81 13.52
N LEU A 46 5.04 0.21 13.62
CA LEU A 46 4.00 0.49 12.63
C LEU A 46 4.62 0.78 11.25
N PHE A 47 5.63 1.64 11.17
CA PHE A 47 6.32 1.93 9.91
C PHE A 47 6.99 0.68 9.31
N LEU A 48 7.66 -0.13 10.13
CA LEU A 48 8.26 -1.38 9.68
C LEU A 48 7.21 -2.34 9.10
N MET A 49 6.09 -2.53 9.80
CA MET A 49 5.03 -3.42 9.35
C MET A 49 4.32 -2.92 8.09
N MET A 50 4.19 -1.61 7.91
CA MET A 50 3.67 -1.02 6.67
C MET A 50 4.58 -1.32 5.47
N ASN A 51 5.90 -1.26 5.65
CA ASN A 51 6.86 -1.65 4.60
C ASN A 51 6.75 -3.14 4.27
N VAL A 52 6.69 -4.01 5.29
CA VAL A 52 6.49 -5.46 5.10
C VAL A 52 5.21 -5.73 4.32
N ARG A 53 4.09 -5.09 4.70
CA ARG A 53 2.81 -5.19 3.97
C ARG A 53 2.98 -4.84 2.50
N ASN A 54 3.61 -3.71 2.19
CA ASN A 54 3.79 -3.24 0.81
C ASN A 54 4.63 -4.23 -0.02
N HIS A 55 5.71 -4.77 0.55
CA HIS A 55 6.51 -5.81 -0.11
C HIS A 55 5.73 -7.09 -0.37
N LEU A 56 4.95 -7.56 0.60
CA LEU A 56 4.15 -8.77 0.44
C LEU A 56 3.06 -8.59 -0.62
N VAL A 57 2.38 -7.46 -0.62
CA VAL A 57 1.35 -7.12 -1.61
C VAL A 57 1.97 -7.05 -3.02
N LYS A 58 3.14 -6.40 -3.17
CA LYS A 58 3.87 -6.37 -4.45
C LYS A 58 4.21 -7.79 -4.92
N ASN A 59 4.79 -8.62 -4.05
CA ASN A 59 5.21 -9.96 -4.42
C ASN A 59 4.02 -10.84 -4.83
N GLU A 60 2.90 -10.73 -4.12
CA GLU A 60 1.66 -11.42 -4.50
C GLU A 60 1.13 -10.91 -5.85
N LEU A 61 1.12 -9.59 -6.06
CA LEU A 61 0.69 -9.00 -7.32
C LEU A 61 1.56 -9.46 -8.50
N VAL A 62 2.88 -9.41 -8.36
CA VAL A 62 3.84 -9.89 -9.37
C VAL A 62 3.63 -11.37 -9.67
N LYS A 63 3.47 -12.19 -8.63
CA LYS A 63 3.18 -13.62 -8.80
C LYS A 63 1.88 -13.82 -9.58
N ASN A 64 0.82 -13.10 -9.21
CA ASN A 64 -0.47 -13.20 -9.86
C ASN A 64 -0.39 -12.75 -11.33
N ILE A 65 0.29 -11.66 -11.67
CA ILE A 65 0.46 -11.20 -13.06
C ILE A 65 1.20 -12.24 -13.91
N LYS A 66 2.27 -12.85 -13.36
CA LYS A 66 3.03 -13.90 -14.07
C LYS A 66 2.14 -15.10 -14.41
N THR A 67 1.35 -15.57 -13.45
CA THR A 67 0.54 -16.80 -13.58
C THR A 67 -0.83 -16.59 -14.22
N ALA A 68 -1.40 -15.38 -14.16
CA ALA A 68 -2.76 -15.10 -14.60
C ALA A 68 -2.85 -14.87 -16.12
N THR A 69 -4.04 -15.08 -16.68
CA THR A 69 -4.41 -14.52 -17.98
C THR A 69 -4.93 -13.11 -17.75
N MET A 70 -4.41 -12.14 -18.50
CA MET A 70 -4.77 -10.73 -18.33
C MET A 70 -5.85 -10.34 -19.34
N ILE A 71 -6.91 -9.70 -18.85
CA ILE A 71 -7.92 -9.05 -19.69
C ILE A 71 -7.80 -7.54 -19.48
N GLN A 72 -7.65 -6.81 -20.58
CA GLN A 72 -7.52 -5.35 -20.60
C GLN A 72 -8.56 -4.79 -21.56
N LYS A 73 -9.29 -3.74 -21.15
CA LYS A 73 -10.34 -3.13 -21.98
C LYS A 73 -9.84 -1.96 -22.84
N SER A 74 -8.85 -1.22 -22.37
CA SER A 74 -8.47 0.10 -22.92
C SER A 74 -6.98 0.28 -23.19
N SER A 75 -6.16 -0.74 -22.93
CA SER A 75 -4.70 -0.67 -23.03
C SER A 75 -4.10 -2.02 -23.39
N ASN A 76 -2.92 -2.00 -24.00
CA ASN A 76 -2.10 -3.18 -24.25
C ASN A 76 -0.81 -3.10 -23.42
N PHE A 77 -0.89 -3.37 -22.12
CA PHE A 77 0.31 -3.57 -21.31
C PHE A 77 0.79 -5.02 -21.43
N SER A 78 2.09 -5.22 -21.62
CA SER A 78 2.67 -6.56 -21.60
C SER A 78 2.77 -7.10 -20.17
N LYS A 79 2.82 -8.43 -20.01
CA LYS A 79 3.11 -9.04 -18.70
C LYS A 79 4.46 -8.57 -18.14
N LYS A 80 5.43 -8.31 -19.02
CA LYS A 80 6.78 -7.87 -18.64
C LYS A 80 6.72 -6.47 -18.01
N GLU A 81 6.01 -5.53 -18.63
CA GLU A 81 5.78 -4.18 -18.10
C GLU A 81 5.08 -4.24 -16.73
N LEU A 82 3.98 -4.98 -16.62
CA LEU A 82 3.17 -5.03 -15.38
C LEU A 82 3.91 -5.67 -14.19
N VAL A 83 4.89 -6.53 -14.45
CA VAL A 83 5.73 -7.13 -13.40
C VAL A 83 6.85 -6.20 -12.94
N ASN A 84 7.28 -5.26 -13.78
CA ASN A 84 8.40 -4.35 -13.49
C ASN A 84 7.97 -3.17 -12.60
N ILE A 85 7.48 -3.49 -11.40
CA ILE A 85 6.94 -2.50 -10.46
C ILE A 85 8.10 -1.85 -9.67
N HIS A 86 8.24 -0.53 -9.81
CA HIS A 86 9.16 0.30 -9.06
C HIS A 86 8.47 0.90 -7.83
N PHE A 87 9.17 0.91 -6.68
CA PHE A 87 8.67 1.61 -5.49
C PHE A 87 8.93 3.11 -5.63
N ALA A 88 7.95 3.93 -5.26
CA ALA A 88 8.15 5.35 -5.07
C ALA A 88 7.41 5.80 -3.81
N SER A 89 8.05 6.66 -3.01
CA SER A 89 7.41 7.37 -1.90
C SER A 89 6.87 8.75 -2.33
N GLU A 90 6.78 9.00 -3.64
CA GLU A 90 6.47 10.32 -4.19
C GLU A 90 4.98 10.67 -4.05
N LYS A 91 4.70 11.98 -3.92
CA LYS A 91 3.34 12.49 -4.00
C LYS A 91 2.77 12.27 -5.39
N ILE A 92 1.74 11.43 -5.46
CA ILE A 92 1.05 11.08 -6.70
C ILE A 92 0.32 12.31 -7.23
N ARG A 93 0.53 12.61 -8.51
CA ARG A 93 -0.33 13.49 -9.29
C ARG A 93 -0.72 12.71 -10.53
N VAL A 94 -2.00 12.39 -10.67
CA VAL A 94 -2.51 11.54 -11.76
C VAL A 94 -3.44 12.33 -12.67
N ILE A 95 -3.34 12.08 -13.97
CA ILE A 95 -4.27 12.57 -15.00
C ILE A 95 -5.07 11.39 -15.53
N GLY A 96 -6.38 11.58 -15.68
CA GLY A 96 -7.18 10.75 -16.58
C GLY A 96 -7.78 9.49 -15.96
N SER A 97 -8.31 8.65 -16.86
CA SER A 97 -9.13 7.48 -16.56
C SER A 97 -8.32 6.30 -16.03
N ASP A 98 -8.89 5.60 -15.05
CA ASP A 98 -8.33 4.39 -14.48
C ASP A 98 -8.27 3.28 -15.56
N ILE A 99 -7.07 2.86 -15.95
CA ILE A 99 -6.91 1.67 -16.80
C ILE A 99 -7.12 0.45 -15.92
N HIS A 100 -7.93 -0.50 -16.39
CA HIS A 100 -8.31 -1.68 -15.61
C HIS A 100 -7.72 -2.95 -16.24
N VAL A 101 -6.90 -3.65 -15.46
CA VAL A 101 -6.37 -4.98 -15.81
C VAL A 101 -6.99 -6.00 -14.88
N VAL A 102 -7.73 -6.96 -15.45
CA VAL A 102 -8.35 -8.06 -14.70
C VAL A 102 -7.48 -9.31 -14.82
N LEU A 103 -7.12 -9.89 -13.68
CA LEU A 103 -6.29 -11.09 -13.58
C LEU A 103 -7.18 -12.33 -13.36
N LEU A 104 -7.28 -13.19 -14.38
CA LEU A 104 -8.01 -14.46 -14.30
C LEU A 104 -7.11 -15.61 -13.82
N PRO A 105 -7.65 -16.62 -13.11
CA PRO A 105 -9.08 -16.86 -12.83
C PRO A 105 -9.63 -16.16 -11.58
N ARG A 106 -8.77 -15.56 -10.76
CA ARG A 106 -9.15 -14.96 -9.46
C ARG A 106 -10.04 -13.72 -9.57
N LYS A 107 -10.16 -13.14 -10.78
CA LYS A 107 -10.88 -11.89 -11.07
C LYS A 107 -10.37 -10.70 -10.24
N ASP A 108 -9.11 -10.77 -9.79
CA ASP A 108 -8.51 -9.64 -9.11
C ASP A 108 -8.35 -8.47 -10.10
N THR A 109 -8.57 -7.25 -9.64
CA THR A 109 -8.49 -6.06 -10.49
C THR A 109 -7.29 -5.20 -10.08
N VAL A 110 -6.50 -4.83 -11.08
CA VAL A 110 -5.37 -3.89 -10.97
C VAL A 110 -5.76 -2.63 -11.72
N TYR A 111 -5.56 -1.49 -11.08
CA TYR A 111 -5.85 -0.18 -11.63
C TYR A 111 -4.54 0.56 -11.90
N LEU A 112 -4.46 1.20 -13.06
CA LEU A 112 -3.29 1.98 -13.47
C LEU A 112 -3.72 3.41 -13.75
N ASN A 113 -3.04 4.36 -13.12
CA ASN A 113 -3.32 5.77 -13.28
C ASN A 113 -2.09 6.46 -13.86
N GLN A 114 -2.26 7.18 -14.96
CA GLN A 114 -1.13 7.83 -15.64
C GLN A 114 -0.63 9.02 -14.83
N ASP A 115 0.69 9.11 -14.64
CA ASP A 115 1.32 10.23 -13.96
C ASP A 115 1.15 11.53 -14.76
N LEU A 116 0.81 12.61 -14.05
CA LEU A 116 0.56 13.93 -14.62
C LEU A 116 1.80 14.53 -15.29
N ARG A 117 2.98 14.23 -14.78
CA ARG A 117 4.26 14.79 -15.25
C ARG A 117 4.97 13.87 -16.24
N ASN A 118 4.66 12.57 -16.23
CA ASN A 118 5.29 11.61 -17.10
C ASN A 118 4.27 10.66 -17.72
N ARG A 119 4.01 10.85 -19.01
CA ARG A 119 3.04 10.04 -19.78
C ARG A 119 3.40 8.55 -19.83
N ASN A 120 4.66 8.19 -19.62
CA ASN A 120 5.09 6.79 -19.63
C ASN A 120 5.03 6.16 -18.24
N LYS A 121 4.79 6.93 -17.18
CA LYS A 121 4.71 6.44 -15.80
C LYS A 121 3.26 6.17 -15.42
N PHE A 122 2.99 4.96 -14.92
CA PHE A 122 1.66 4.57 -14.47
C PHE A 122 1.72 4.04 -13.04
N TRP A 123 0.92 4.62 -12.16
CA TRP A 123 0.77 4.21 -10.76
C TRP A 123 -0.11 2.99 -10.64
N ILE A 124 0.34 1.98 -9.91
CA ILE A 124 -0.35 0.70 -9.77
C ILE A 124 -1.08 0.62 -8.45
N HIS A 125 -2.38 0.36 -8.53
CA HIS A 125 -3.24 0.07 -7.39
C HIS A 125 -3.79 -1.36 -7.52
N TYR A 126 -3.87 -2.08 -6.42
CA TYR A 126 -4.42 -3.44 -6.39
C TYR A 126 -5.64 -3.49 -5.50
N LYS A 127 -6.81 -3.61 -6.15
CA LYS A 127 -8.12 -3.46 -5.50
C LYS A 127 -8.31 -4.42 -4.31
N LYS A 128 -7.72 -5.61 -4.40
CA LYS A 128 -7.87 -6.68 -3.39
C LYS A 128 -7.48 -6.25 -1.97
N TYR A 129 -6.53 -5.32 -1.84
CA TYR A 129 -6.03 -4.84 -0.54
C TYR A 129 -6.24 -3.34 -0.33
N GLU A 130 -7.12 -2.74 -1.14
CA GLU A 130 -7.51 -1.34 -1.02
C GLU A 130 -8.59 -1.20 0.07
N PHE A 131 -8.18 -0.70 1.23
CA PHE A 131 -9.08 -0.40 2.34
C PHE A 131 -9.48 1.08 2.24
N LEU A 132 -10.66 1.31 1.65
CA LEU A 132 -11.11 2.62 1.12
C LEU A 132 -10.20 3.09 -0.03
N LYS A 133 -10.73 3.84 -1.00
CA LYS A 133 -10.01 4.40 -2.18
C LYS A 133 -8.83 5.35 -1.85
N LEU A 134 -8.32 5.27 -0.63
CA LEU A 134 -7.29 6.06 0.00
C LEU A 134 -5.95 5.31 0.10
N THR A 135 -5.89 4.01 -0.21
CA THR A 135 -4.61 3.31 -0.12
C THR A 135 -3.65 3.77 -1.22
N ALA A 136 -2.44 4.14 -0.79
CA ALA A 136 -1.33 4.48 -1.66
C ALA A 136 -1.07 3.36 -2.69
N PRO A 137 -0.63 3.72 -3.91
CA PRO A 137 -0.24 2.77 -4.93
C PRO A 137 0.89 1.89 -4.40
N ILE A 138 0.93 0.66 -4.89
CA ILE A 138 1.98 -0.30 -4.55
C ILE A 138 3.32 0.14 -5.15
N GLY A 139 3.26 0.89 -6.25
CA GLY A 139 4.40 1.41 -6.97
C GLY A 139 3.96 1.99 -8.31
N TYR A 140 4.92 2.16 -9.21
CA TYR A 140 4.66 2.56 -10.59
C TYR A 140 5.33 1.61 -11.57
N ILE A 141 4.85 1.61 -12.81
CA ILE A 141 5.50 0.99 -13.97
C ILE A 141 5.83 2.07 -15.00
N MET A 142 6.83 1.77 -15.81
CA MET A 142 7.16 2.53 -17.00
C MET A 142 6.63 1.78 -18.22
N LYS A 143 5.97 2.51 -19.12
CA LYS A 143 5.58 2.01 -20.43
C LYS A 143 6.71 2.32 -21.41
N GLU A 144 7.26 1.27 -21.99
CA GLU A 144 8.25 1.31 -23.07
C GLU A 144 7.56 1.34 -24.45
#